data_AF-A0A6B2DQ99-F1
#
_entry.id   AF-A0A6B2DQ99-F1
#
_cell.length_a   1.000
_cell.length_b   1.000
_cell.length_c   1.000
_cell.angle_alpha   90.00
_cell.angle_beta   90.00
_cell.angle_gamma   90.00
#
_symmetry.space_group_name_H-M   'P 1'
#
loop_
_entity.id
_entity.type
_entity.pdbx_description
1 polymer ?
#
loop_
_entity_poly.entity_id
_entity_poly.type
_entity_poly.pdbx_seq_one_letter_code
_entity_poly.pdbx_strand_id
1 'polypeptide(L)'
;ADAGGTLAIAAVNGPRSVVLAGDEAAVLAAAARLAADGHKSRLLPVSHAFHSPLMDPMLDEFRAVVEGLTFAEPRIPLVSTVTGATATAEQVCSPEYWVRHVREAVRFDAGITALAAAGVTAFVELGPDGVLSAMAQENLGEGSGAMLLPALRRDRSEEQAITTLLGRLHVHGVPVAWKEFFAGTGATRVDLPTYAFQRQRYWPEPAVSTVDTGDSADAEFWTAVEAADFDALATTLAVDGDSLGAVLPALSEWRRRRREESVVDGWRYRVTWKPLTATAPAASGTWLVA
;
A
#
# COMPACT_ATOMS: atom_id res chain seq x y z
N ALA A 1 -22.62 -39.78 1.92
CA ALA A 1 -23.43 -40.75 2.67
C ALA A 1 -22.48 -41.72 3.34
N ASP A 2 -22.67 -41.92 4.64
CA ASP A 2 -21.80 -42.66 5.55
C ASP A 2 -21.56 -44.09 5.03
N ALA A 3 -20.35 -44.36 4.54
CA ALA A 3 -19.94 -45.70 4.14
C ALA A 3 -19.53 -46.46 5.41
N GLY A 4 -20.54 -46.89 6.17
CA GLY A 4 -20.41 -47.89 7.24
C GLY A 4 -19.36 -47.61 8.32
N GLY A 5 -19.02 -46.35 8.62
CA GLY A 5 -18.02 -46.02 9.63
C GLY A 5 -16.58 -46.42 9.27
N THR A 6 -16.28 -46.79 8.02
CA THR A 6 -14.93 -47.18 7.56
C THR A 6 -14.30 -46.16 6.62
N LEU A 7 -15.02 -45.09 6.25
CA LEU A 7 -14.56 -44.03 5.35
C LEU A 7 -14.87 -42.67 5.97
N ALA A 8 -13.92 -41.74 5.92
CA ALA A 8 -14.10 -40.36 6.36
C ALA A 8 -13.50 -39.37 5.35
N ILE A 9 -13.93 -38.11 5.47
CA ILE A 9 -13.20 -36.98 4.89
C ILE A 9 -12.02 -36.71 5.81
N ALA A 10 -10.81 -36.90 5.31
CA ALA A 10 -9.58 -36.62 6.03
C ALA A 10 -9.18 -35.15 5.97
N ALA A 11 -9.47 -34.48 4.84
CA ALA A 11 -9.19 -33.07 4.67
C ALA A 11 -10.16 -32.41 3.70
N VAL A 12 -10.50 -31.16 3.98
CA VAL A 12 -11.12 -30.22 3.05
C VAL A 12 -10.06 -29.18 2.72
N ASN A 13 -9.41 -29.34 1.57
CA ASN A 13 -8.31 -28.48 1.14
C ASN A 13 -8.79 -27.26 0.38
N GLY A 14 -10.00 -27.31 -0.18
CA GLY A 14 -10.61 -26.19 -0.87
C GLY A 14 -11.97 -26.54 -1.47
N PRO A 15 -12.63 -25.58 -2.14
CA PRO A 15 -14.00 -25.73 -2.63
C PRO A 15 -14.17 -26.86 -3.67
N ARG A 16 -13.07 -27.33 -4.27
CA ARG A 16 -13.06 -28.41 -5.27
C ARG A 16 -12.03 -29.50 -4.96
N SER A 17 -11.53 -29.55 -3.72
CA SER A 17 -10.44 -30.46 -3.34
C SER A 17 -10.66 -31.01 -1.93
N VAL A 18 -10.94 -32.30 -1.85
CA VAL A 18 -11.12 -33.05 -0.60
C VAL A 18 -10.29 -34.33 -0.62
N VAL A 19 -9.90 -34.80 0.56
CA VAL A 19 -9.21 -36.08 0.75
C VAL A 19 -10.13 -37.03 1.48
N LEU A 20 -10.30 -38.23 0.92
CA LEU A 20 -10.99 -39.34 1.57
C LEU A 20 -9.97 -40.32 2.15
N ALA A 21 -10.20 -40.82 3.35
CA ALA A 21 -9.35 -41.80 4.00
C ALA A 21 -10.20 -42.83 4.76
N GLY A 22 -9.73 -44.06 4.80
CA GLY A 22 -10.43 -45.16 5.44
C GLY A 22 -9.93 -46.52 4.96
N ASP A 23 -10.79 -47.53 5.09
CA ASP A 23 -10.57 -48.84 4.51
C ASP A 23 -10.35 -48.75 3.00
N GLU A 24 -9.38 -49.53 2.50
CA GLU A 24 -8.95 -49.47 1.10
C GLU A 24 -10.11 -49.77 0.13
N ALA A 25 -10.90 -50.81 0.41
CA ALA A 25 -12.02 -51.18 -0.46
C ALA A 25 -13.09 -50.08 -0.46
N ALA A 26 -13.36 -49.46 0.69
CA ALA A 26 -14.31 -48.34 0.79
C ALA A 26 -13.82 -47.10 0.02
N VAL A 27 -12.53 -46.74 0.13
CA VAL A 27 -11.92 -45.62 -0.61
C VAL A 27 -11.96 -45.88 -2.12
N LEU A 28 -11.58 -47.07 -2.57
CA LEU A 28 -11.59 -47.44 -4.00
C LEU A 28 -13.00 -47.42 -4.58
N ALA A 29 -14.01 -47.93 -3.84
CA ALA A 29 -15.40 -47.86 -4.25
C ALA A 29 -15.91 -46.41 -4.37
N ALA A 30 -15.55 -45.55 -3.42
CA ALA A 30 -15.87 -44.12 -3.48
C ALA A 30 -15.19 -43.43 -4.67
N ALA A 31 -13.92 -43.70 -4.91
CA ALA A 31 -13.15 -43.16 -6.02
C ALA A 31 -13.74 -43.59 -7.39
N ALA A 32 -14.15 -44.85 -7.53
CA ALA A 32 -14.80 -45.35 -8.74
C ALA A 32 -16.13 -44.65 -9.02
N ARG A 33 -16.94 -44.41 -7.98
CA ARG A 33 -18.20 -43.66 -8.12
C ARG A 33 -17.96 -42.20 -8.52
N LEU A 34 -17.02 -41.53 -7.85
CA LEU A 34 -16.64 -40.16 -8.21
C LEU A 34 -16.12 -40.06 -9.65
N ALA A 35 -15.36 -41.06 -10.12
CA ALA A 35 -14.90 -41.13 -11.50
C ALA A 35 -16.05 -41.32 -12.50
N ALA A 36 -17.05 -42.15 -12.16
CA ALA A 36 -18.26 -42.30 -12.97
C ALA A 36 -19.06 -41.00 -13.10
N ASP A 37 -19.03 -40.16 -12.06
CA ASP A 37 -19.63 -38.83 -12.04
C ASP A 37 -18.74 -37.74 -12.69
N GLY A 38 -17.59 -38.12 -13.26
CA GLY A 38 -16.69 -37.23 -14.00
C GLY A 38 -15.65 -36.48 -13.14
N HIS A 39 -15.52 -36.82 -11.86
CA HIS A 39 -14.52 -36.23 -10.98
C HIS A 39 -13.16 -36.92 -11.11
N LYS A 40 -12.08 -36.13 -11.01
CA LYS A 40 -10.71 -36.64 -10.96
C LYS A 40 -10.35 -37.08 -9.55
N SER A 41 -9.70 -38.22 -9.42
CA SER A 41 -9.17 -38.73 -8.15
C SER A 41 -7.73 -39.21 -8.32
N ARG A 42 -6.96 -39.19 -7.24
CA ARG A 42 -5.59 -39.71 -7.19
C ARG A 42 -5.36 -40.40 -5.85
N LEU A 43 -4.86 -41.63 -5.87
CA LEU A 43 -4.43 -42.31 -4.66
C LEU A 43 -3.17 -41.63 -4.10
N LEU A 44 -3.11 -41.49 -2.78
CA LEU A 44 -1.97 -40.92 -2.09
C LEU A 44 -1.03 -42.04 -1.61
N PRO A 45 0.28 -41.96 -1.89
CA PRO A 45 1.25 -42.95 -1.41
C PRO A 45 1.58 -42.67 0.07
N VAL A 46 0.65 -43.03 0.95
CA VAL A 46 0.78 -42.88 2.41
C VAL A 46 0.72 -44.24 3.07
N SER A 47 1.37 -44.37 4.23
CA SER A 47 1.42 -45.65 4.96
C SER A 47 0.12 -45.98 5.70
N HIS A 48 -0.66 -44.96 6.08
CA HIS A 48 -1.87 -45.11 6.88
C HIS A 48 -2.95 -44.11 6.44
N ALA A 49 -4.21 -44.47 6.70
CA ALA A 49 -5.37 -43.62 6.50
C ALA A 49 -5.55 -42.64 7.68
N PHE A 50 -4.72 -41.59 7.74
CA PHE A 50 -4.84 -40.54 8.76
C PHE A 50 -6.19 -39.82 8.69
N HIS A 51 -6.62 -39.21 9.82
CA HIS A 51 -7.91 -38.51 9.93
C HIS A 51 -9.12 -39.38 9.54
N SER A 52 -9.07 -40.66 9.91
CA SER A 52 -10.10 -41.64 9.60
C SER A 52 -10.42 -42.55 10.81
N PRO A 53 -11.53 -43.31 10.77
CA PRO A 53 -11.88 -44.30 11.79
C PRO A 53 -10.77 -45.32 12.07
N LEU A 54 -9.86 -45.55 11.12
CA LEU A 54 -8.73 -46.46 11.31
C LEU A 54 -7.69 -45.93 12.32
N MET A 55 -7.81 -44.68 12.78
CA MET A 55 -7.00 -44.14 13.87
C MET A 55 -7.54 -44.52 15.25
N ASP A 56 -8.82 -44.90 15.38
CA ASP A 56 -9.46 -45.16 16.68
C ASP A 56 -8.67 -46.14 17.58
N PRO A 57 -8.08 -47.25 17.08
CA PRO A 57 -7.36 -48.20 17.94
C PRO A 57 -6.13 -47.63 18.65
N MET A 58 -5.50 -46.56 18.13
CA MET A 58 -4.29 -45.99 18.73
C MET A 58 -4.56 -44.76 19.61
N LEU A 59 -5.81 -44.25 19.64
CA LEU A 59 -6.11 -42.98 20.30
C LEU A 59 -5.93 -43.02 21.81
N ASP A 60 -6.18 -44.15 22.48
CA ASP A 60 -6.01 -44.28 23.92
C ASP A 60 -4.53 -44.25 24.33
N GLU A 61 -3.67 -44.95 23.60
CA GLU A 61 -2.22 -44.91 23.82
C GLU A 61 -1.65 -43.53 23.50
N PHE A 62 -2.10 -42.92 22.40
CA PHE A 62 -1.71 -41.57 22.02
C PHE A 62 -2.13 -40.55 23.09
N ARG A 63 -3.36 -40.64 23.61
CA ARG A 63 -3.86 -39.81 24.71
C ARG A 63 -2.96 -39.89 25.93
N ALA A 64 -2.60 -41.09 26.37
CA ALA A 64 -1.74 -41.28 27.54
C ALA A 64 -0.38 -40.57 27.38
N VAL A 65 0.18 -40.55 26.16
CA VAL A 65 1.41 -39.80 25.86
C VAL A 65 1.19 -38.29 25.93
N VAL A 66 0.12 -37.80 25.29
CA VAL A 66 -0.19 -36.36 25.22
C VAL A 66 -0.54 -35.78 26.59
N GLU A 67 -1.23 -36.53 27.45
CA GLU A 67 -1.54 -36.14 28.83
C GLU A 67 -0.28 -35.95 29.70
N GLY A 68 0.83 -36.60 29.34
CA GLY A 68 2.14 -36.40 29.98
C GLY A 68 2.87 -35.13 29.57
N LEU A 69 2.37 -34.38 28.58
CA LEU A 69 3.01 -33.16 28.07
C LEU A 69 2.60 -31.92 28.87
N THR A 70 3.49 -30.94 28.94
CA THR A 70 3.17 -29.61 29.47
C THR A 70 2.83 -28.67 28.32
N PHE A 71 1.64 -28.05 28.40
CA PHE A 71 1.18 -27.08 27.41
C PHE A 71 1.40 -25.66 27.91
N ALA A 72 1.83 -24.78 26.99
CA ALA A 72 1.96 -23.35 27.23
C ALA A 72 1.04 -22.60 26.27
N GLU A 73 0.47 -21.49 26.76
CA GLU A 73 -0.40 -20.64 25.98
C GLU A 73 0.32 -20.12 24.71
N PRO A 74 -0.33 -20.18 23.52
CA PRO A 74 0.26 -19.66 22.30
C PRO A 74 0.49 -18.15 22.38
N ARG A 75 1.73 -17.73 22.16
CA ARG A 75 2.08 -16.30 22.03
C ARG A 75 1.74 -15.72 20.65
N ILE A 76 1.59 -16.60 19.65
CA ILE A 76 1.20 -16.25 18.29
C ILE A 76 -0.18 -16.86 18.06
N PRO A 77 -1.17 -16.07 17.57
CA PRO A 77 -2.49 -16.59 17.26
C PRO A 77 -2.42 -17.81 16.33
N LEU A 78 -3.21 -18.83 16.66
CA LEU A 78 -3.26 -20.08 15.91
C LEU A 78 -4.66 -20.27 15.33
N VAL A 79 -4.75 -20.63 14.05
CA VAL A 79 -6.01 -21.07 13.44
C VAL A 79 -6.05 -22.59 13.44
N SER A 80 -7.04 -23.16 14.13
CA SER A 80 -7.17 -24.60 14.23
C SER A 80 -7.71 -25.17 12.93
N THR A 81 -7.05 -26.20 12.41
CA THR A 81 -7.55 -26.97 11.28
C THR A 81 -8.67 -27.94 11.66
N VAL A 82 -8.95 -28.14 12.95
CA VAL A 82 -10.10 -28.96 13.40
C VAL A 82 -11.38 -28.14 13.34
N THR A 83 -11.34 -26.89 13.82
CA THR A 83 -12.50 -26.01 13.86
C THR A 83 -12.64 -25.11 12.63
N GLY A 84 -11.53 -24.80 11.95
CA GLY A 84 -11.47 -23.82 10.88
C GLY A 84 -11.54 -22.37 11.37
N ALA A 85 -11.24 -22.13 12.65
CA ALA A 85 -11.32 -20.81 13.28
C ALA A 85 -10.11 -20.56 14.21
N THR A 86 -9.94 -19.31 14.67
CA THR A 86 -8.93 -18.97 15.68
C THR A 86 -9.14 -19.83 16.93
N ALA A 87 -8.09 -20.53 17.31
CA ALA A 87 -8.09 -21.43 18.46
C ALA A 87 -7.91 -20.63 19.75
N THR A 88 -8.56 -21.09 20.83
CA THR A 88 -8.34 -20.55 22.17
C THR A 88 -7.20 -21.29 22.88
N ALA A 89 -6.63 -20.67 23.92
CA ALA A 89 -5.60 -21.30 24.74
C ALA A 89 -6.11 -22.60 25.37
N GLU A 90 -7.35 -22.60 25.88
CA GLU A 90 -7.99 -23.77 26.51
C GLU A 90 -8.13 -24.93 25.54
N GLN A 91 -8.41 -24.64 24.26
CA GLN A 91 -8.49 -25.67 23.23
C GLN A 91 -7.13 -26.31 22.99
N VAL A 92 -6.11 -25.54 22.60
CA VAL A 92 -4.84 -26.12 22.17
C VAL A 92 -3.94 -26.60 23.31
N CYS A 93 -4.21 -26.15 24.54
CA CYS A 93 -3.56 -26.64 25.75
C CYS A 93 -4.27 -27.85 26.37
N SER A 94 -5.30 -28.40 25.70
CA SER A 94 -5.98 -29.61 26.13
C SER A 94 -5.46 -30.84 25.38
N PRO A 95 -5.12 -31.94 26.08
CA PRO A 95 -4.80 -33.21 25.43
C PRO A 95 -5.90 -33.70 24.48
N GLU A 96 -7.17 -33.48 24.85
CA GLU A 96 -8.32 -33.89 24.05
C GLU A 96 -8.32 -33.25 22.65
N TYR A 97 -7.85 -32.00 22.53
CA TYR A 97 -7.78 -31.33 21.24
C TYR A 97 -6.83 -32.06 20.28
N TRP A 98 -5.69 -32.55 20.78
CA TRP A 98 -4.71 -33.26 19.96
C TRP A 98 -5.16 -34.66 19.58
N VAL A 99 -5.86 -35.36 20.47
CA VAL A 99 -6.51 -36.64 20.16
C VAL A 99 -7.56 -36.44 19.05
N ARG A 100 -8.38 -35.41 19.17
CA ARG A 100 -9.34 -35.04 18.12
C ARG A 100 -8.66 -34.63 16.82
N HIS A 101 -7.54 -33.90 16.87
CA HIS A 101 -6.79 -33.45 15.69
C HIS A 101 -6.31 -34.62 14.83
N VAL A 102 -5.83 -35.70 15.44
CA VAL A 102 -5.42 -36.93 14.74
C VAL A 102 -6.59 -37.60 14.01
N ARG A 103 -7.80 -37.52 14.56
CA ARG A 103 -8.96 -38.29 14.12
C ARG A 103 -9.92 -37.52 13.21
N GLU A 104 -10.10 -36.22 13.45
CA GLU A 104 -11.03 -35.37 12.72
C GLU A 104 -10.42 -34.79 11.45
N ALA A 105 -11.30 -34.36 10.53
CA ALA A 105 -10.92 -33.80 9.25
C ALA A 105 -10.12 -32.50 9.38
N VAL A 106 -9.10 -32.33 8.55
CA VAL A 106 -8.35 -31.08 8.39
C VAL A 106 -9.15 -30.10 7.54
N ARG A 107 -9.68 -29.04 8.13
CA ARG A 107 -10.42 -27.92 7.50
C ARG A 107 -9.46 -26.81 7.06
N PHE A 108 -8.58 -27.13 6.11
CA PHE A 108 -7.59 -26.18 5.62
C PHE A 108 -8.25 -24.98 4.92
N ASP A 109 -9.29 -25.23 4.13
CA ASP A 109 -10.09 -24.20 3.44
C ASP A 109 -10.67 -23.14 4.39
N ALA A 110 -11.32 -23.60 5.46
CA ALA A 110 -11.90 -22.76 6.49
C ALA A 110 -10.80 -21.99 7.24
N GLY A 111 -9.66 -22.63 7.50
CA GLY A 111 -8.51 -21.98 8.12
C GLY A 111 -7.95 -20.83 7.28
N ILE A 112 -7.78 -21.02 5.97
CA ILE A 112 -7.33 -19.97 5.05
C ILE A 112 -8.34 -18.83 4.97
N THR A 113 -9.63 -19.15 4.95
CA THR A 113 -10.70 -18.15 4.94
C THR A 113 -10.73 -17.35 6.24
N ALA A 114 -10.55 -17.99 7.40
CA ALA A 114 -10.47 -17.32 8.68
C ALA A 114 -9.27 -16.36 8.77
N LEU A 115 -8.10 -16.78 8.26
CA LEU A 115 -6.92 -15.91 8.18
C LEU A 115 -7.16 -14.68 7.28
N ALA A 116 -7.76 -14.88 6.11
CA ALA A 116 -8.09 -13.77 5.21
C ALA A 116 -9.12 -12.81 5.84
N ALA A 117 -10.15 -13.35 6.51
CA ALA A 117 -11.13 -12.55 7.25
C ALA A 117 -10.51 -11.76 8.41
N ALA A 118 -9.42 -12.26 9.00
CA ALA A 118 -8.64 -11.56 10.02
C ALA A 118 -7.67 -10.50 9.43
N GLY A 119 -7.68 -10.28 8.11
CA GLY A 119 -6.85 -9.27 7.44
C GLY A 119 -5.43 -9.73 7.11
N VAL A 120 -5.16 -11.04 7.14
CA VAL A 120 -3.86 -11.58 6.72
C VAL A 120 -3.71 -11.44 5.20
N THR A 121 -2.66 -10.76 4.77
CA THR A 121 -2.35 -10.52 3.35
C THR A 121 -1.09 -11.24 2.87
N ALA A 122 -0.29 -11.78 3.79
CA ALA A 122 0.95 -12.48 3.50
C ALA A 122 0.96 -13.84 4.21
N PHE A 123 1.09 -14.91 3.42
CA PHE A 123 1.14 -16.29 3.88
C PHE A 123 2.48 -16.88 3.48
N VAL A 124 3.18 -17.44 4.47
CA VAL A 124 4.46 -18.12 4.26
C VAL A 124 4.28 -19.60 4.59
N GLU A 125 4.53 -20.48 3.63
CA GLU A 125 4.53 -21.92 3.85
C GLU A 125 5.92 -22.36 4.28
N LEU A 126 6.02 -22.82 5.53
CA LEU A 126 7.22 -23.42 6.08
C LEU A 126 7.16 -24.93 5.84
N GLY A 127 7.72 -25.35 4.71
CA GLY A 127 7.74 -26.73 4.28
C GLY A 127 8.73 -26.95 3.14
N PRO A 128 8.95 -28.20 2.72
CA PRO A 128 9.94 -28.57 1.71
C PRO A 128 9.55 -28.18 0.27
N ASP A 129 8.29 -27.79 0.04
CA ASP A 129 7.77 -27.34 -1.26
C ASP A 129 6.63 -26.33 -1.04
N GLY A 130 5.86 -26.03 -2.10
CA GLY A 130 4.77 -25.05 -2.10
C GLY A 130 3.37 -25.62 -2.29
N VAL A 131 3.04 -26.71 -1.61
CA VAL A 131 1.74 -27.39 -1.78
C VAL A 131 0.62 -26.58 -1.12
N LEU A 132 0.83 -26.12 0.12
CA LEU A 132 -0.18 -25.35 0.85
C LEU A 132 -0.40 -23.97 0.23
N SER A 133 0.65 -23.37 -0.34
CA SER A 133 0.60 -22.10 -1.06
C SER A 133 -0.30 -22.22 -2.29
N ALA A 134 -0.17 -23.31 -3.05
CA ALA A 134 -1.05 -23.58 -4.19
C ALA A 134 -2.50 -23.80 -3.74
N MET A 135 -2.73 -24.59 -2.68
CA MET A 135 -4.07 -24.81 -2.13
C MET A 135 -4.69 -23.51 -1.59
N ALA A 136 -3.92 -22.67 -0.90
CA ALA A 136 -4.38 -21.37 -0.41
C ALA A 136 -4.78 -20.44 -1.57
N GLN A 137 -4.07 -20.49 -2.69
CA GLN A 137 -4.41 -19.72 -3.89
C GLN A 137 -5.78 -20.11 -4.46
N GLU A 138 -6.08 -21.41 -4.49
CA GLU A 138 -7.39 -21.92 -4.92
C GLU A 138 -8.53 -21.49 -3.98
N ASN A 139 -8.26 -21.33 -2.68
CA ASN A 139 -9.25 -20.88 -1.69
C ASN A 139 -9.52 -19.38 -1.78
N LEU A 140 -8.47 -18.56 -1.87
CA LEU A 140 -8.58 -17.11 -1.86
C LEU A 140 -8.97 -16.54 -3.23
N GLY A 141 -8.68 -17.27 -4.31
CA GLY A 141 -8.88 -16.82 -5.69
C GLY A 141 -7.81 -15.84 -6.17
N GLU A 142 -7.65 -15.75 -7.49
CA GLU A 142 -6.60 -14.97 -8.17
C GLU A 142 -6.69 -13.46 -7.89
N GLY A 143 -7.87 -12.94 -7.52
CA GLY A 143 -8.10 -11.52 -7.24
C GLY A 143 -7.91 -11.09 -5.79
N SER A 144 -7.54 -12.00 -4.88
CA SER A 144 -7.43 -11.68 -3.44
C SER A 144 -6.33 -10.67 -3.09
N GLY A 145 -5.32 -10.52 -3.94
CA GLY A 145 -4.13 -9.72 -3.64
C GLY A 145 -3.25 -10.29 -2.53
N ALA A 146 -3.57 -11.49 -2.01
CA ALA A 146 -2.79 -12.16 -0.99
C ALA A 146 -1.48 -12.71 -1.57
N MET A 147 -0.40 -12.50 -0.84
CA MET A 147 0.92 -13.03 -1.15
C MET A 147 1.07 -14.43 -0.55
N LEU A 148 1.32 -15.43 -1.39
CA LEU A 148 1.46 -16.84 -0.98
C LEU A 148 2.87 -17.30 -1.35
N LEU A 149 3.72 -17.51 -0.35
CA LEU A 149 5.15 -17.77 -0.54
C LEU A 149 5.59 -19.09 0.11
N PRO A 150 6.01 -20.09 -0.68
CA PRO A 150 6.73 -21.22 -0.13
C PRO A 150 8.14 -20.82 0.29
N ALA A 151 8.56 -21.26 1.46
CA ALA A 151 9.90 -20.98 1.99
C ALA A 151 10.97 -21.79 1.27
N LEU A 152 10.72 -23.07 0.99
CA LEU A 152 11.63 -23.95 0.27
C LEU A 152 10.96 -24.51 -0.99
N ARG A 153 11.79 -24.89 -1.96
CA ARG A 153 11.38 -25.68 -3.12
C ARG A 153 12.49 -26.63 -3.51
N ARG A 154 12.12 -27.82 -3.98
CA ARG A 154 13.05 -28.88 -4.42
C ARG A 154 13.93 -28.53 -5.62
N ASP A 155 13.61 -27.48 -6.36
CA ASP A 155 14.27 -27.10 -7.62
C ASP A 155 15.41 -26.08 -7.45
N ARG A 156 15.76 -25.71 -6.21
CA ARG A 156 16.76 -24.69 -5.89
C ARG A 156 17.43 -24.95 -4.53
N SER A 157 18.55 -24.28 -4.25
CA SER A 157 19.21 -24.39 -2.94
C SER A 157 18.43 -23.67 -1.84
N GLU A 158 18.60 -24.10 -0.60
CA GLU A 158 17.91 -23.53 0.57
C GLU A 158 18.29 -22.06 0.79
N GLU A 159 19.57 -21.70 0.63
CA GLU A 159 20.05 -20.34 0.80
C GLU A 159 19.41 -19.40 -0.24
N GLN A 160 19.32 -19.83 -1.49
CA GLN A 160 18.66 -19.08 -2.55
C GLN A 160 17.15 -18.97 -2.28
N ALA A 161 16.51 -20.03 -1.79
CA ALA A 161 15.09 -20.03 -1.48
C ALA A 161 14.76 -19.02 -0.36
N ILE A 162 15.51 -19.05 0.74
CA ILE A 162 15.29 -18.17 1.90
C ILE A 162 15.62 -16.71 1.56
N THR A 163 16.73 -16.42 0.88
CA THR A 163 17.04 -15.04 0.48
C THR A 163 16.00 -14.48 -0.49
N THR A 164 15.49 -15.31 -1.41
CA THR A 164 14.39 -14.93 -2.31
C THR A 164 13.09 -14.67 -1.55
N LEU A 165 12.75 -15.51 -0.56
CA LEU A 165 11.59 -15.34 0.31
C LEU A 165 11.65 -13.99 1.02
N LEU A 166 12.77 -13.69 1.69
CA LEU A 166 12.96 -12.44 2.42
C LEU A 166 12.89 -11.22 1.48
N GLY A 167 13.48 -11.30 0.29
CA GLY A 167 13.37 -10.24 -0.72
C GLY A 167 11.93 -10.00 -1.16
N ARG A 168 11.15 -11.07 -1.37
CA ARG A 168 9.72 -10.95 -1.73
C ARG A 168 8.91 -10.34 -0.61
N LEU A 169 9.11 -10.79 0.63
CA LEU A 169 8.47 -10.21 1.82
C LEU A 169 8.76 -8.71 1.92
N HIS A 170 10.03 -8.32 1.76
CA HIS A 170 10.46 -6.93 1.83
C HIS A 170 9.82 -6.04 0.76
N VAL A 171 9.78 -6.50 -0.50
CA VAL A 171 9.16 -5.75 -1.61
C VAL A 171 7.65 -5.55 -1.40
N HIS A 172 6.99 -6.47 -0.70
CA HIS A 172 5.57 -6.36 -0.35
C HIS A 172 5.32 -5.63 0.98
N GLY A 173 6.34 -4.97 1.53
CA GLY A 173 6.22 -4.12 2.71
C GLY A 173 6.21 -4.86 4.04
N VAL A 174 6.49 -6.18 4.06
CA VAL A 174 6.67 -6.93 5.31
C VAL A 174 8.02 -6.52 5.92
N PRO A 175 8.06 -6.05 7.18
CA PRO A 175 9.31 -5.68 7.82
C PRO A 175 10.24 -6.90 7.95
N VAL A 176 11.45 -6.78 7.40
CA VAL A 176 12.50 -7.79 7.53
C VAL A 176 13.58 -7.24 8.45
N ALA A 177 13.96 -8.05 9.43
CA ALA A 177 14.98 -7.73 10.42
C ALA A 177 16.39 -7.93 9.82
N TRP A 178 16.78 -7.03 8.91
CA TRP A 178 18.03 -7.16 8.13
C TRP A 178 19.29 -7.15 9.01
N LYS A 179 19.25 -6.47 10.15
CA LYS A 179 20.38 -6.43 11.09
C LYS A 179 20.64 -7.83 11.66
N GLU A 180 19.59 -8.55 12.01
CA GLU A 180 19.61 -9.92 12.53
C GLU A 180 20.06 -10.89 11.44
N PHE A 181 19.59 -10.71 10.20
CA PHE A 181 20.01 -11.51 9.06
C PHE A 181 21.53 -11.46 8.83
N PHE A 182 22.15 -10.29 8.98
CA PHE A 182 23.60 -10.13 8.82
C PHE A 182 24.40 -10.36 10.11
N ALA A 183 23.75 -10.60 11.26
CA ALA A 183 24.45 -10.79 12.53
C ALA A 183 25.38 -12.01 12.48
N GLY A 184 26.63 -11.84 12.93
CA GLY A 184 27.63 -12.93 12.95
C GLY A 184 28.24 -13.31 11.60
N THR A 185 27.78 -12.72 10.49
CA THR A 185 28.31 -13.03 9.14
C THR A 185 29.63 -12.33 8.81
N GLY A 186 30.02 -11.30 9.58
CA GLY A 186 31.16 -10.43 9.27
C GLY A 186 30.87 -9.36 8.22
N ALA A 187 29.62 -9.19 7.79
CA ALA A 187 29.23 -8.16 6.83
C ALA A 187 29.55 -6.74 7.33
N THR A 188 30.12 -5.91 6.46
CA THR A 188 30.48 -4.51 6.73
C THR A 188 29.65 -3.55 5.88
N ARG A 189 29.37 -2.35 6.41
CA ARG A 189 28.79 -1.28 5.60
C ARG A 189 29.82 -0.77 4.59
N VAL A 190 29.36 -0.53 3.37
CA VAL A 190 30.15 0.04 2.27
C VAL A 190 29.41 1.24 1.71
N ASP A 191 30.14 2.16 1.08
CA ASP A 191 29.52 3.29 0.40
C ASP A 191 28.75 2.81 -0.83
N LEU A 192 27.50 3.26 -0.94
CA LEU A 192 26.60 2.99 -2.07
C LEU A 192 26.13 4.32 -2.67
N PRO A 193 25.68 4.33 -3.94
CA PRO A 193 25.02 5.50 -4.52
C PRO A 193 23.92 6.04 -3.61
N THR A 194 23.87 7.37 -3.46
CA THR A 194 22.83 8.04 -2.67
C THR A 194 21.49 8.02 -3.41
N TYR A 195 20.43 8.41 -2.70
CA TYR A 195 19.08 8.42 -3.26
C TYR A 195 19.00 9.23 -4.56
N ALA A 196 18.55 8.58 -5.64
CA ALA A 196 18.35 9.22 -6.93
C ALA A 196 17.07 10.06 -6.93
N PHE A 197 17.15 11.29 -6.40
CA PHE A 197 16.02 12.22 -6.39
C PHE A 197 15.39 12.40 -7.78
N GLN A 198 14.07 12.28 -7.86
CA GLN A 198 13.26 12.62 -9.04
C GLN A 198 13.10 14.14 -9.11
N ARG A 199 14.11 14.81 -9.67
CA ARG A 199 14.24 16.28 -9.61
C ARG A 199 13.18 16.95 -10.47
N GLN A 200 12.50 17.95 -9.89
CA GLN A 200 11.66 18.90 -10.60
C GLN A 200 12.12 20.32 -10.26
N ARG A 201 12.00 21.23 -11.22
CA ARG A 201 12.32 22.64 -11.01
C ARG A 201 11.11 23.34 -10.40
N TYR A 202 11.24 23.76 -9.15
CA TYR A 202 10.27 24.62 -8.50
C TYR A 202 10.84 26.03 -8.43
N TRP A 203 10.41 26.90 -9.35
CA TRP A 203 10.82 28.30 -9.41
C TRP A 203 9.60 29.21 -9.54
N PRO A 204 9.50 30.33 -8.80
CA PRO A 204 8.39 31.27 -8.95
C PRO A 204 8.42 31.90 -10.35
N GLU A 205 7.34 31.76 -11.11
CA GLU A 205 7.15 32.48 -12.37
C GLU A 205 6.34 33.75 -12.10
N PRO A 206 6.84 34.94 -12.49
CA PRO A 206 6.11 36.18 -12.27
C PRO A 206 4.84 36.19 -13.13
N ALA A 207 3.68 36.38 -12.49
CA ALA A 207 2.47 36.73 -13.21
C ALA A 207 2.71 38.07 -13.92
N VAL A 208 2.44 38.13 -15.23
CA VAL A 208 2.53 39.38 -16.00
C VAL A 208 1.51 40.35 -15.40
N SER A 209 1.99 41.29 -14.58
CA SER A 209 1.16 42.38 -14.08
C SER A 209 0.76 43.24 -15.27
N THR A 210 -0.52 43.24 -15.63
CA THR A 210 -1.09 44.25 -16.52
C THR A 210 -0.84 45.59 -15.87
N VAL A 211 0.05 46.38 -16.46
CA VAL A 211 0.32 47.75 -16.01
C VAL A 211 -0.97 48.51 -16.19
N ASP A 212 -1.52 49.03 -15.10
CA ASP A 212 -2.67 49.92 -15.09
C ASP A 212 -2.27 51.19 -15.86
N THR A 213 -2.63 51.25 -17.14
CA THR A 213 -2.46 52.45 -17.96
C THR A 213 -3.44 53.46 -17.40
N GLY A 214 -2.94 54.42 -16.61
CA GLY A 214 -3.75 55.42 -15.92
C GLY A 214 -4.82 56.07 -16.80
N ASP A 215 -5.89 56.52 -16.15
CA ASP A 215 -7.13 57.03 -16.75
C ASP A 215 -6.87 57.95 -17.96
N SER A 216 -7.39 57.61 -19.14
CA SER A 216 -7.07 58.34 -20.37
C SER A 216 -7.57 59.79 -20.34
N ALA A 217 -8.61 60.06 -19.55
CA ALA A 217 -9.14 61.39 -19.31
C ALA A 217 -8.12 62.31 -18.62
N ASP A 218 -7.33 61.77 -17.68
CA ASP A 218 -6.25 62.53 -17.03
C ASP A 218 -5.15 62.86 -18.04
N ALA A 219 -4.85 61.94 -18.97
CA ALA A 219 -3.81 62.15 -19.98
C ALA A 219 -4.17 63.27 -20.97
N GLU A 220 -5.41 63.32 -21.44
CA GLU A 220 -5.90 64.36 -22.36
C GLU A 220 -5.90 65.75 -21.69
N PHE A 221 -6.37 65.84 -20.45
CA PHE A 221 -6.35 67.08 -19.67
C PHE A 221 -4.93 67.62 -19.51
N TRP A 222 -3.98 66.79 -19.05
CA TRP A 222 -2.59 67.23 -18.86
C TRP A 222 -1.89 67.57 -20.18
N THR A 223 -2.28 66.96 -21.29
CA THR A 223 -1.76 67.30 -22.62
C THR A 223 -2.19 68.72 -23.01
N ALA A 224 -3.45 69.08 -22.79
CA ALA A 224 -3.94 70.44 -23.06
C ALA A 224 -3.26 71.50 -22.17
N VAL A 225 -3.01 71.18 -20.88
CA VAL A 225 -2.24 72.05 -19.97
C VAL A 225 -0.80 72.27 -20.46
N GLU A 226 -0.12 71.21 -20.93
CA GLU A 226 1.25 71.30 -21.42
C GLU A 226 1.37 72.03 -22.76
N ALA A 227 0.38 71.87 -23.65
CA ALA A 227 0.29 72.58 -24.92
C ALA A 227 -0.12 74.06 -24.79
N ALA A 228 -0.49 74.49 -23.57
CA ALA A 228 -1.09 75.80 -23.30
C ALA A 228 -2.32 76.07 -24.19
N ASP A 229 -3.15 75.04 -24.38
CA ASP A 229 -4.38 75.13 -25.17
C ASP A 229 -5.51 75.69 -24.31
N PHE A 230 -5.68 77.01 -24.37
CA PHE A 230 -6.66 77.76 -23.58
C PHE A 230 -8.10 77.38 -23.91
N ASP A 231 -8.41 77.14 -25.19
CA ASP A 231 -9.77 76.86 -25.65
C ASP A 231 -10.19 75.43 -25.27
N ALA A 232 -9.29 74.46 -25.42
CA ALA A 232 -9.53 73.08 -25.01
C ALA A 232 -9.78 72.99 -23.48
N LEU A 233 -8.98 73.69 -22.67
CA LEU A 233 -9.11 73.67 -21.22
C LEU A 233 -10.35 74.42 -20.70
N ALA A 234 -10.69 75.56 -21.31
CA ALA A 234 -11.92 76.28 -21.00
C ALA A 234 -13.15 75.40 -21.26
N THR A 235 -13.12 74.61 -22.33
CA THR A 235 -14.18 73.64 -22.67
C THR A 235 -14.24 72.49 -21.66
N THR A 236 -13.10 71.87 -21.33
CA THR A 236 -13.05 70.73 -20.39
C THR A 236 -13.44 71.12 -18.96
N LEU A 237 -13.07 72.32 -18.51
CA LEU A 237 -13.33 72.82 -17.15
C LEU A 237 -14.63 73.65 -17.06
N ALA A 238 -15.26 73.98 -18.19
CA ALA A 238 -16.45 74.83 -18.31
C ALA A 238 -16.29 76.21 -17.64
N VAL A 239 -15.17 76.89 -17.90
CA VAL A 239 -14.83 78.22 -17.34
C VAL A 239 -14.58 79.23 -18.45
N ASP A 240 -14.81 80.52 -18.17
CA ASP A 240 -14.55 81.60 -19.11
C ASP A 240 -13.03 81.81 -19.33
N GLY A 241 -12.62 81.95 -20.59
CA GLY A 241 -11.21 81.90 -21.03
C GLY A 241 -10.33 82.99 -20.43
N ASP A 242 -10.90 84.16 -20.15
CA ASP A 242 -10.20 85.29 -19.52
C ASP A 242 -9.72 84.97 -18.09
N SER A 243 -10.32 83.98 -17.44
CA SER A 243 -9.98 83.54 -16.06
C SER A 243 -8.70 82.69 -16.00
N LEU A 244 -8.29 82.10 -17.12
CA LEU A 244 -7.22 81.09 -17.19
C LEU A 244 -5.85 81.67 -17.53
N GLY A 245 -5.81 82.90 -18.06
CA GLY A 245 -4.59 83.55 -18.59
C GLY A 245 -3.44 83.66 -17.59
N ALA A 246 -3.75 83.86 -16.30
CA ALA A 246 -2.73 84.00 -15.25
C ALA A 246 -2.29 82.66 -14.63
N VAL A 247 -3.16 81.64 -14.63
CA VAL A 247 -2.95 80.39 -13.87
C VAL A 247 -2.36 79.28 -14.74
N LEU A 248 -2.72 79.21 -16.02
CA LEU A 248 -2.26 78.15 -16.92
C LEU A 248 -0.74 78.11 -17.15
N PRO A 249 -0.05 79.25 -17.39
CA PRO A 249 1.41 79.23 -17.50
C PRO A 249 2.09 78.68 -16.24
N ALA A 250 1.57 79.03 -15.06
CA ALA A 250 2.08 78.54 -13.78
C ALA A 250 1.80 77.03 -13.56
N LEU A 251 0.64 76.54 -13.98
CA LEU A 251 0.28 75.11 -13.94
C LEU A 251 1.13 74.27 -14.90
N SER A 252 1.36 74.76 -16.13
CA SER A 252 2.21 74.10 -17.12
C SER A 252 3.66 74.02 -16.63
N GLU A 253 4.19 75.12 -16.08
CA GLU A 253 5.53 75.14 -15.50
C GLU A 253 5.66 74.23 -14.27
N TRP A 254 4.65 74.21 -13.39
CA TRP A 254 4.58 73.29 -12.26
C TRP A 254 4.58 71.83 -12.72
N ARG A 255 3.78 71.49 -13.74
CA ARG A 255 3.67 70.13 -14.28
C ARG A 255 4.99 69.68 -14.92
N ARG A 256 5.64 70.56 -15.70
CA ARG A 256 6.95 70.30 -16.30
C ARG A 256 8.00 70.01 -15.22
N ARG A 257 8.07 70.85 -14.17
CA ARG A 257 8.99 70.66 -13.05
C ARG A 257 8.74 69.33 -12.32
N ARG A 258 7.48 68.98 -12.06
CA ARG A 258 7.12 67.70 -11.44
C ARG A 258 7.49 66.49 -12.30
N ARG A 259 7.39 66.60 -13.64
CA ARG A 259 7.86 65.55 -14.54
C ARG A 259 9.38 65.42 -14.50
N GLU A 260 10.10 66.53 -14.54
CA GLU A 260 11.57 66.54 -14.42
C GLU A 260 12.01 65.91 -13.10
N GLU A 261 11.39 66.27 -11.97
CA GLU A 261 11.64 65.66 -10.66
C GLU A 261 11.31 64.16 -10.64
N SER A 262 10.17 63.76 -11.21
CA SER A 262 9.76 62.35 -11.30
C SER A 262 10.70 61.51 -12.18
N VAL A 263 11.18 62.07 -13.29
CA VAL A 263 12.18 61.41 -14.16
C VAL A 263 13.49 61.25 -13.41
N VAL A 264 13.96 62.29 -12.71
CA VAL A 264 15.17 62.25 -11.88
C VAL A 264 15.02 61.25 -10.72
N ASP A 265 13.86 61.19 -10.06
CA ASP A 265 13.57 60.18 -9.03
C ASP A 265 13.46 58.77 -9.60
N GLY A 266 12.96 58.62 -10.83
CA GLY A 266 12.91 57.35 -11.55
C GLY A 266 14.28 56.82 -11.98
N TRP A 267 15.29 57.70 -12.08
CA TRP A 267 16.69 57.31 -12.32
C TRP A 267 17.41 56.86 -11.04
N ARG A 268 16.79 56.99 -9.86
CA ARG A 268 17.36 56.49 -8.62
C ARG A 268 17.10 55.00 -8.50
N TYR A 269 18.19 54.23 -8.51
CA TYR A 269 18.13 52.79 -8.25
C TYR A 269 17.56 52.53 -6.85
N ARG A 270 16.36 51.96 -6.77
CA ARG A 270 15.78 51.43 -5.53
C ARG A 270 15.66 49.92 -5.63
N VAL A 271 16.30 49.23 -4.70
CA VAL A 271 16.00 47.82 -4.43
C VAL A 271 14.78 47.77 -3.54
N THR A 272 13.68 47.22 -4.05
CA THR A 272 12.49 46.93 -3.24
C THR A 272 12.16 45.46 -3.34
N TRP A 273 11.95 44.82 -2.20
CA TRP A 273 11.47 43.45 -2.15
C TRP A 273 9.95 43.49 -2.21
N LYS A 274 9.39 42.97 -3.31
CA LYS A 274 7.95 42.78 -3.45
C LYS A 274 7.64 41.30 -3.25
N PRO A 275 6.85 40.93 -2.24
CA PRO A 275 6.34 39.57 -2.10
C PRO A 275 5.63 39.17 -3.40
N LEU A 276 6.02 38.04 -3.97
CA LEU A 276 5.38 37.52 -5.16
C LEU A 276 4.13 36.77 -4.70
N THR A 277 2.95 37.38 -4.87
CA THR A 277 1.65 36.72 -4.67
C THR A 277 1.41 35.75 -5.83
N ALA A 278 2.14 34.64 -5.84
CA ALA A 278 1.83 33.51 -6.71
C ALA A 278 0.78 32.62 -6.01
N THR A 279 -0.32 32.35 -6.69
CA THR A 279 -1.21 31.23 -6.38
C THR A 279 -0.55 29.94 -6.91
N ALA A 280 0.54 29.52 -6.29
CA ALA A 280 1.10 28.21 -6.57
C ALA A 280 0.27 27.15 -5.82
N PRO A 281 -0.06 26.00 -6.43
CA PRO A 281 -0.65 24.90 -5.68
C PRO A 281 0.32 24.49 -4.56
N ALA A 282 -0.21 24.37 -3.34
CA ALA A 282 0.59 23.92 -2.21
C ALA A 282 1.11 22.50 -2.50
N ALA A 283 2.43 22.32 -2.43
CA ALA A 283 3.03 21.00 -2.56
C ALA A 283 2.61 20.14 -1.35
N SER A 284 1.93 19.02 -1.59
CA SER A 284 1.60 18.03 -0.55
C SER A 284 2.77 17.06 -0.36
N GLY A 285 2.97 16.57 0.87
CA GLY A 285 4.00 15.57 1.19
C GLY A 285 5.23 16.12 1.93
N THR A 286 6.23 15.26 2.12
CA THR A 286 7.50 15.59 2.80
C THR A 286 8.55 15.94 1.75
N TRP A 287 9.14 17.13 1.85
CA TRP A 287 10.11 17.66 0.90
C TRP A 287 11.44 17.94 1.60
N LEU A 288 12.54 17.63 0.91
CA LEU A 288 13.89 17.95 1.35
C LEU A 288 14.40 19.05 0.42
N VAL A 289 14.59 20.26 0.97
CA VAL A 289 15.07 21.42 0.23
C VAL A 289 16.57 21.54 0.47
N ALA A 290 17.35 21.56 -0.60
CA ALA A 290 18.80 21.72 -0.60
C ALA A 290 19.19 23.02 -1.31
#